data_AF-X6L8L8-F1
#
_entry.id   AF-X6L8L8-F1
#
_cell.length_a   1.000
_cell.length_b   1.000
_cell.length_c   1.000
_cell.angle_alpha   90.00
_cell.angle_beta   90.00
_cell.angle_gamma   90.00
#
_symmetry.space_group_name_H-M   'P 1'
#
loop_
_entity.id
_entity.type
_entity.pdbx_description
1 polymer ?
#
loop_
_entity_poly.entity_id
_entity_poly.type
_entity_poly.pdbx_seq_one_letter_code
_entity_poly.pdbx_strand_id
1 'polypeptide(L)'
;MDAIREKVSFVFIMDGFDEIFDKYNENDNNNEKYFYNRFNLNQWNANIIVTCRSKVLNDDDINTTLIGVNKNQSTVTSMMYLWPFTKQQMHDYIDKFATMKSKKKIIVGQQNNMRRH
;
A
#
# COMPACT_ATOMS: atom_id res chain seq x y z
N MET A 1 -16.01 21.27 -6.48
CA MET A 1 -15.59 19.98 -5.91
C MET A 1 -16.00 18.83 -6.81
N ASP A 2 -17.25 18.79 -7.28
CA ASP A 2 -17.76 17.68 -8.11
C ASP A 2 -17.00 17.52 -9.43
N ALA A 3 -16.67 18.62 -10.11
CA ALA A 3 -15.86 18.58 -11.33
C ALA A 3 -14.45 18.00 -11.12
N ILE A 4 -13.88 18.09 -9.91
CA ILE A 4 -12.55 17.52 -9.60
C ILE A 4 -12.70 16.02 -9.34
N ARG A 5 -13.70 15.63 -8.55
CA ARG A 5 -13.98 14.23 -8.19
C ARG A 5 -14.34 13.36 -9.39
N GLU A 6 -14.96 13.94 -10.40
CA GLU A 6 -15.39 13.25 -11.61
C GLU A 6 -14.29 13.22 -12.68
N LYS A 7 -13.61 14.35 -12.93
CA LYS A 7 -12.70 14.50 -14.08
C LYS A 7 -11.26 14.10 -13.81
N VAL A 8 -10.84 14.04 -12.55
CA VAL A 8 -9.46 13.71 -12.18
C VAL A 8 -9.44 12.32 -11.57
N SER A 9 -8.61 11.44 -12.12
CA SER A 9 -8.39 10.10 -11.57
C SER A 9 -7.37 10.16 -10.44
N PHE A 10 -7.70 9.58 -9.30
CA PHE A 10 -6.82 9.53 -8.12
C PHE A 10 -6.37 8.10 -7.80
N VAL A 11 -5.24 8.00 -7.10
CA VAL A 11 -4.84 6.78 -6.41
C VAL A 11 -4.68 7.09 -4.93
N PHE A 12 -5.52 6.48 -4.10
CA PHE A 12 -5.42 6.59 -2.65
C PHE A 12 -4.67 5.37 -2.11
N ILE A 13 -3.61 5.60 -1.33
CA ILE A 13 -2.84 4.55 -0.66
C ILE A 13 -2.99 4.76 0.84
N MET A 14 -3.62 3.81 1.51
CA MET A 14 -3.86 3.84 2.94
C MET A 14 -2.96 2.79 3.60
N ASP A 15 -1.85 3.26 4.14
CA ASP A 15 -0.83 2.40 4.75
C ASP A 15 -1.18 2.06 6.20
N GLY A 16 -0.95 0.81 6.60
CA GLY A 16 -1.10 0.39 8.00
C GLY A 16 -2.53 0.43 8.54
N PHE A 17 -3.53 0.07 7.73
CA PHE A 17 -4.94 0.12 8.14
C PHE A 17 -5.26 -0.68 9.40
N ASP A 18 -4.50 -1.74 9.68
CA ASP A 18 -4.65 -2.54 10.90
C ASP A 18 -4.44 -1.72 12.19
N GLU A 19 -3.75 -0.58 12.15
CA GLU A 19 -3.52 0.26 13.33
C GLU A 19 -4.78 1.01 13.79
N ILE A 20 -5.75 1.20 12.91
CA ILE A 20 -7.01 1.90 13.22
C ILE A 20 -8.22 0.96 13.23
N PHE A 21 -8.02 -0.33 12.96
CA PHE A 21 -9.10 -1.28 12.75
C PHE A 21 -9.97 -1.46 13.99
N ASP A 22 -9.36 -1.59 15.18
CA ASP A 22 -10.12 -1.79 16.42
C ASP A 22 -11.14 -0.67 16.64
N LYS A 23 -10.69 0.59 16.56
CA LYS A 23 -11.55 1.79 16.65
C LYS A 23 -12.56 1.90 15.52
N TYR A 24 -12.18 1.44 14.33
CA TYR A 24 -13.08 1.38 13.20
C TYR A 24 -14.25 0.42 13.50
N ASN A 25 -13.94 -0.78 14.00
CA ASN A 25 -14.88 -1.86 14.24
C ASN A 25 -15.75 -1.66 15.49
N GLU A 26 -15.29 -0.90 16.50
CA GLU A 26 -16.06 -0.55 17.70
C GLU A 26 -17.37 0.23 17.42
N ASN A 27 -17.47 0.91 16.27
CA ASN A 27 -18.59 1.79 15.94
C ASN A 27 -19.75 1.05 15.22
N ASP A 28 -20.29 0.02 15.86
CA ASP A 28 -21.33 -0.87 15.31
C ASP A 28 -22.75 -0.25 15.23
N ASN A 29 -22.93 1.02 15.65
CA ASN A 29 -24.24 1.70 15.65
C ASN A 29 -24.65 2.31 14.30
N ASN A 30 -23.77 2.33 13.29
CA ASN A 30 -24.10 2.80 11.96
C ASN A 30 -24.20 1.61 11.01
N ASN A 31 -25.34 1.49 10.31
CA ASN A 31 -25.64 0.46 9.30
C ASN A 31 -24.62 0.37 8.14
N GLU A 32 -23.62 1.26 8.09
CA GLU A 32 -22.62 1.34 7.03
C GLU A 32 -21.26 0.80 7.53
N LYS A 33 -21.15 -0.53 7.58
CA LYS A 33 -19.92 -1.25 8.00
C LYS A 33 -18.87 -1.32 6.88
N TYR A 34 -19.24 -1.01 5.64
CA TYR A 34 -18.34 -1.11 4.49
C TYR A 34 -17.41 0.11 4.42
N PHE A 35 -16.11 -0.15 4.52
CA PHE A 35 -15.05 0.84 4.58
C PHE A 35 -15.12 1.87 3.44
N TYR A 36 -15.32 1.38 2.22
CA TYR A 36 -15.36 2.20 1.00
C TYR A 36 -16.44 3.29 1.06
N ASN A 37 -17.62 2.95 1.59
CA ASN A 37 -18.72 3.89 1.75
C ASN A 37 -18.52 4.79 2.98
N ARG A 38 -18.04 4.22 4.09
CA ARG A 38 -17.86 4.97 5.35
C ARG A 38 -16.90 6.15 5.22
N PHE A 39 -15.86 6.00 4.40
CA PHE A 39 -14.92 7.09 4.08
C PHE A 39 -15.34 7.91 2.85
N ASN A 40 -16.55 7.69 2.31
CA ASN A 40 -17.07 8.33 1.09
C ASN A 40 -16.15 8.16 -0.13
N LEU A 41 -15.41 7.05 -0.21
CA LEU A 41 -14.48 6.77 -1.30
C LEU A 41 -15.23 6.48 -2.62
N ASN A 42 -16.48 6.00 -2.50
CA ASN A 42 -17.41 5.82 -3.62
C ASN A 42 -17.75 7.11 -4.40
N GLN A 43 -17.47 8.29 -3.83
CA GLN A 43 -17.70 9.58 -4.47
C GLN A 43 -16.51 10.03 -5.34
N TRP A 44 -15.43 9.27 -5.38
CA TRP A 44 -14.20 9.63 -6.09
C TRP A 44 -13.97 8.70 -7.27
N ASN A 45 -13.58 9.26 -8.42
CA ASN A 45 -13.00 8.50 -9.53
C ASN A 45 -11.57 8.06 -9.15
N ALA A 46 -11.44 7.04 -8.30
CA ALA A 46 -10.16 6.67 -7.70
C ALA A 46 -9.94 5.17 -7.61
N ASN A 47 -8.67 4.77 -7.76
CA ASN A 47 -8.19 3.47 -7.33
C ASN A 47 -7.75 3.56 -5.86
N ILE A 48 -8.14 2.59 -5.05
CA ILE A 48 -7.80 2.57 -3.62
C ILE A 48 -6.98 1.33 -3.32
N ILE A 49 -5.86 1.55 -2.66
CA ILE A 49 -4.95 0.51 -2.19
C ILE A 49 -4.91 0.63 -0.67
N VAL A 50 -5.30 -0.44 0.01
CA VAL A 50 -5.20 -0.54 1.46
C VAL A 50 -4.11 -1.56 1.78
N THR A 51 -3.18 -1.18 2.64
CA THR A 51 -2.17 -2.12 3.16
C THR A 51 -2.45 -2.38 4.63
N CYS A 52 -2.14 -3.60 5.06
CA CYS A 52 -2.20 -3.97 6.46
C CYS A 52 -1.27 -5.15 6.74
N ARG A 53 -0.97 -5.38 8.01
CA ARG A 53 -0.30 -6.61 8.46
C ARG A 53 -1.31 -7.74 8.53
N SER A 54 -1.10 -8.77 7.70
CA SER A 54 -1.96 -9.97 7.63
C SER A 54 -2.09 -10.77 8.94
N LYS A 55 -1.20 -10.55 9.91
CA LYS A 55 -1.29 -11.18 11.24
C LYS A 55 -2.21 -10.43 12.22
N VAL A 56 -2.55 -9.17 11.92
CA VAL A 56 -3.36 -8.31 12.79
C VAL A 56 -4.81 -8.32 12.31
N LEU A 57 -5.00 -8.26 10.98
CA LEU A 57 -6.28 -8.40 10.32
C LEU A 57 -6.39 -9.78 9.67
N ASN A 58 -7.34 -10.59 10.11
CA ASN A 58 -7.61 -11.89 9.49
C ASN A 58 -8.48 -11.73 8.23
N ASP A 59 -8.59 -12.80 7.44
CA ASP A 59 -9.32 -12.78 6.17
C ASP A 59 -10.81 -12.47 6.35
N ASP A 60 -11.45 -12.89 7.45
CA ASP A 60 -12.87 -12.64 7.70
C ASP A 60 -13.13 -11.16 8.01
N ASP A 61 -12.26 -10.53 8.82
CA ASP A 61 -12.29 -9.10 9.10
C ASP A 61 -12.10 -8.29 7.80
N ILE A 62 -11.16 -8.70 6.96
CA ILE A 62 -10.90 -8.06 5.66
C ILE A 62 -12.10 -8.22 4.73
N ASN A 63 -12.64 -9.43 4.61
CA ASN A 63 -13.78 -9.71 3.73
C ASN A 63 -15.01 -8.89 4.14
N THR A 64 -15.32 -8.85 5.44
CA THR A 64 -16.51 -8.14 5.94
C THR A 64 -16.35 -6.62 5.89
N THR A 65 -15.16 -6.10 6.19
CA THR A 65 -14.92 -4.66 6.33
C THR A 65 -14.48 -3.98 5.04
N LEU A 66 -13.54 -4.59 4.31
CA LEU A 66 -12.83 -3.97 3.18
C LEU A 66 -13.34 -4.42 1.80
N ILE A 67 -13.90 -5.63 1.70
CA ILE A 67 -14.46 -6.16 0.44
C ILE A 67 -15.99 -6.04 0.42
N GLY A 68 -16.61 -6.14 1.59
CA GLY A 68 -18.04 -6.12 1.75
C GLY A 68 -18.67 -7.47 1.39
N VAL A 69 -19.69 -7.86 2.15
CA VAL A 69 -20.37 -9.16 1.99
C VAL A 69 -21.29 -9.19 0.76
N ASN A 70 -21.59 -8.03 0.16
CA ASN A 70 -22.49 -7.88 -0.98
C ASN A 70 -21.72 -7.60 -2.28
N LYS A 71 -21.48 -8.68 -3.04
CA LYS A 71 -20.82 -8.72 -4.36
C LYS A 71 -21.54 -7.96 -5.49
N ASN A 72 -22.54 -7.14 -5.19
CA ASN A 72 -23.39 -6.46 -6.18
C ASN A 72 -22.91 -5.04 -6.55
N GLN A 73 -21.71 -4.63 -6.13
CA GLN A 73 -21.15 -3.34 -6.51
C GLN A 73 -20.07 -3.51 -7.58
N SER A 74 -20.14 -2.67 -8.60
CA SER A 74 -19.29 -2.65 -9.81
C SER A 74 -17.78 -2.47 -9.56
N THR A 75 -17.34 -2.47 -8.30
CA THR A 75 -15.97 -2.38 -7.83
C THR A 75 -15.33 -3.76 -7.70
N VAL A 76 -14.30 -4.03 -8.51
CA VAL A 76 -13.49 -5.24 -8.40
C VAL A 76 -12.48 -5.06 -7.27
N THR A 77 -12.77 -5.59 -6.09
CA THR A 77 -11.82 -5.61 -4.98
C THR A 77 -10.99 -6.90 -5.05
N SER A 78 -9.66 -6.77 -5.13
CA SER A 78 -8.72 -7.90 -5.16
C SER A 78 -7.81 -7.86 -3.94
N MET A 79 -7.51 -9.03 -3.37
CA MET A 79 -6.53 -9.17 -2.30
C MET A 79 -5.20 -9.69 -2.84
N MET A 80 -4.11 -9.15 -2.32
CA MET A 80 -2.75 -9.62 -2.62
C MET A 80 -1.96 -9.76 -1.33
N TYR A 81 -1.33 -10.91 -1.15
CA TYR A 81 -0.43 -11.16 -0.03
C TYR A 81 1.01 -10.92 -0.47
N LEU A 82 1.75 -10.12 0.31
CA LEU A 82 3.18 -9.93 0.12
C LEU A 82 3.94 -10.94 0.97
N TRP A 83 4.71 -11.81 0.30
CA TRP A 83 5.55 -12.77 0.99
C TRP A 83 6.87 -12.13 1.44
N PRO A 84 7.35 -12.37 2.67
CA PRO A 84 8.65 -11.88 3.10
C PRO A 84 9.77 -12.53 2.29
N PHE A 85 10.87 -11.80 2.10
CA PHE A 85 12.06 -12.34 1.45
C PHE A 85 12.70 -13.45 2.30
N THR A 86 13.27 -14.45 1.63
CA THR A 86 14.10 -15.46 2.31
C THR A 86 15.39 -14.82 2.84
N LYS A 87 16.05 -15.48 3.80
CA LYS A 87 17.35 -15.02 4.33
C LYS A 87 18.39 -14.84 3.22
N GLN A 88 18.43 -15.77 2.26
CA GLN A 88 19.35 -15.67 1.12
C GLN A 88 19.02 -14.47 0.24
N GLN A 89 17.74 -14.26 -0.11
CA GLN A 89 17.32 -13.11 -0.91
C GLN A 89 17.68 -11.78 -0.24
N MET A 90 17.50 -11.67 1.08
CA MET A 90 17.92 -10.49 1.83
C MET A 90 19.44 -10.30 1.78
N HIS A 91 20.20 -11.37 1.97
CA HIS A 91 21.67 -11.33 1.91
C HIS A 91 22.16 -10.88 0.52
N ASP A 92 21.66 -11.51 -0.54
CA ASP A 92 21.99 -11.17 -1.93
C ASP A 92 21.65 -9.72 -2.25
N TYR A 93 20.52 -9.22 -1.75
CA TYR A 93 20.11 -7.83 -1.93
C TYR A 93 21.06 -6.86 -1.20
N ILE A 94 21.42 -7.15 0.05
CA ILE A 94 22.35 -6.34 0.84
C ILE A 94 23.72 -6.28 0.16
N ASP A 95 24.24 -7.43 -0.28
CA ASP A 95 25.53 -7.53 -0.95
C ASP A 95 25.54 -6.76 -2.28
N LYS A 96 24.49 -6.92 -3.08
CA LYS A 96 24.30 -6.15 -4.32
C LYS A 96 24.29 -4.65 -4.04
N PHE A 97 23.54 -4.21 -3.03
CA PHE A 97 23.44 -2.81 -2.65
C PHE A 97 24.78 -2.23 -2.16
N ALA A 98 25.51 -2.96 -1.32
CA ALA A 98 26.83 -2.56 -0.83
C ALA A 98 27.84 -2.44 -1.99
N THR A 99 27.83 -3.40 -2.91
CA THR A 99 28.70 -3.43 -4.09
C THR A 99 28.40 -2.28 -5.06
N MET A 100 27.14 -1.90 -5.21
CA MET A 100 26.76 -0.73 -6.02
C MET A 100 27.32 0.58 -5.44
N LYS A 101 27.26 0.75 -4.11
CA LYS A 101 27.82 1.94 -3.45
C LYS A 101 29.34 2.04 -3.60
N SER A 102 30.06 0.93 -3.44
CA SER A 102 31.51 0.92 -3.57
C SER A 102 31.96 1.24 -5.00
N LYS A 103 31.32 0.66 -6.02
CA LYS A 103 31.59 0.96 -7.44
C LYS A 103 31.35 2.43 -7.77
N LYS A 104 30.26 3.04 -7.29
CA LYS A 104 29.97 4.47 -7.50
C LYS A 104 31.07 5.36 -6.90
N LYS A 105 31.60 5.02 -5.72
CA LYS A 105 32.68 5.78 -5.07
C LYS A 105 33.99 5.72 -5.86
N ILE A 106 34.31 4.56 -6.44
CA ILE A 106 35.51 4.37 -7.28
C ILE A 106 35.44 5.23 -8.54
N ILE A 107 34.29 5.25 -9.23
CA ILE A 107 34.08 6.03 -10.46
C ILE A 107 34.23 7.54 -10.20
N VAL A 108 33.64 8.04 -9.11
CA VAL A 108 33.77 9.46 -8.72
C VAL A 108 35.22 9.82 -8.37
N GLY A 109 35.95 8.92 -7.70
CA GLY A 109 37.37 9.12 -7.40
C GLY A 109 38.24 9.20 -8.67
N GLN A 110 37.98 8.34 -9.66
CA GLN A 110 38.70 8.34 -10.93
C GLN A 110 38.41 9.59 -11.77
N GLN A 111 37.16 10.06 -11.83
CA GLN A 111 36.81 11.30 -12.53
C GLN A 111 37.43 12.55 -11.90
N ASN A 112 37.54 12.60 -10.58
CA ASN A 112 38.18 13.71 -9.89
C ASN A 112 39.70 13.74 -10.11
N ASN A 113 40.35 12.59 -10.28
CA ASN A 113 41.78 12.53 -10.62
C ASN A 113 42.06 12.95 -12.07
N MET A 114 41.19 12.60 -13.03
CA MET A 114 41.35 13.04 -14.43
C MET A 114 41.15 14.55 -14.64
N ARG A 115 40.41 15.23 -13.77
CA ARG A 115 40.19 16.69 -13.84
C ARG A 115 41.29 17.54 -13.17
N ARG A 116 42.24 16.89 -12.49
CA ARG A 116 43.35 17.55 -11.78
C ARG A 116 44.65 17.57 -12.60
N HIS A 117 44.62 17.08 -13.83
CA HIS A 117 45.66 17.18 -14.84
C HIS A 117 45.14 18.02 -16.01
#